data_AF-A0A1Q3BFR8-F1
#
_entry.id   AF-A0A1Q3BFR8-F1
#
_cell.length_a   1.000
_cell.length_b   1.000
_cell.length_c   1.000
_cell.angle_alpha   90.00
_cell.angle_beta   90.00
_cell.angle_gamma   90.00
#
_symmetry.space_group_name_H-M   'P 1'
#
loop_
_entity.id
_entity.type
_entity.pdbx_description
1 polymer ?
#
loop_
_entity_poly.entity_id
_entity_poly.type
_entity_poly.pdbx_seq_one_letter_code
_entity_poly.pdbx_strand_id
1 'polypeptide(L)'
;NYHQWSILMKFLYESQELWSLVENGLVEPEDLKDNKKKDKKALFFIFQAVDEIIFERIFSAKLAKEAWNTLYPTYKGEDKTKLVRLQTLRYEFDYLRMKDS
;
A
#
# COMPACT_ATOMS: atom_id res chain seq x y z
N ASN A 1 -1.43 -19.26 -13.46
CA ASN A 1 -0.43 -18.45 -12.74
C ASN A 1 -0.56 -18.49 -11.22
N TYR A 2 -1.70 -18.14 -10.62
CA TYR A 2 -1.84 -18.13 -9.16
C TYR A 2 -1.56 -19.47 -8.46
N HIS A 3 -2.05 -20.59 -9.01
CA HIS A 3 -1.85 -21.91 -8.42
C HIS A 3 -0.36 -22.29 -8.32
N GLN A 4 0.38 -22.09 -9.41
CA GLN A 4 1.81 -22.38 -9.47
C GLN A 4 2.61 -21.44 -8.55
N TRP A 5 2.23 -20.16 -8.50
CA TRP A 5 2.79 -19.19 -7.56
C TRP A 5 2.54 -19.59 -6.09
N SER A 6 1.33 -20.08 -5.76
CA SER A 6 0.98 -20.48 -4.39
C SER A 6 1.77 -21.70 -3.90
N ILE A 7 2.07 -22.67 -4.78
CA ILE A 7 2.90 -23.84 -4.45
C ILE A 7 4.35 -23.41 -4.19
N LEU A 8 4.91 -22.54 -5.04
CA LEU A 8 6.27 -22.02 -4.88
C LEU A 8 6.41 -21.19 -3.61
N MET A 9 5.41 -20.35 -3.31
CA MET A 9 5.39 -19.55 -2.08
C MET A 9 5.29 -20.44 -0.83
N LYS A 10 4.41 -21.44 -0.83
CA LYS A 10 4.29 -22.38 0.29
C LYS A 10 5.61 -23.09 0.56
N PHE A 11 6.25 -23.64 -0.48
CA PHE A 11 7.53 -24.34 -0.34
C PHE A 11 8.65 -23.42 0.16
N LEU A 12 8.71 -22.18 -0.34
CA LEU A 12 9.67 -21.17 0.11
C LEU A 12 9.49 -20.87 1.61
N TYR A 13 8.26 -20.66 2.07
CA TYR A 13 7.99 -20.35 3.48
C TYR A 13 8.19 -21.57 4.39
N GLU A 14 7.90 -22.79 3.94
CA GLU A 14 8.22 -24.02 4.68
C GLU A 14 9.74 -24.19 4.85
N SER A 15 10.54 -23.93 3.80
CA SER A 15 12.01 -24.03 3.86
C SER A 15 12.67 -23.03 4.81
N GLN A 16 11.97 -21.96 5.17
CA GLN A 16 12.43 -20.88 6.04
C GLN A 16 11.83 -20.98 7.45
N GLU A 17 11.08 -22.05 7.76
CA GLU A 17 10.31 -22.21 9.00
C GLU A 17 9.30 -21.06 9.24
N LEU A 18 8.86 -20.39 8.17
CA LEU A 18 7.96 -19.23 8.20
C LEU A 18 6.50 -19.58 7.91
N TRP A 19 6.21 -20.82 7.45
CA TRP A 19 4.85 -21.22 7.09
C TRP A 19 3.86 -21.10 8.26
N SER A 20 4.29 -21.44 9.48
CA SER A 20 3.48 -21.31 10.70
C SER A 20 3.05 -19.86 10.95
N LEU A 21 3.85 -18.87 10.54
CA LEU A 21 3.55 -17.44 10.65
C LEU A 21 2.59 -16.97 9.56
N VAL A 22 2.65 -17.59 8.38
CA VAL A 22 1.71 -17.35 7.26
C VAL A 22 0.34 -17.99 7.53
N GLU A 23 0.33 -19.17 8.15
CA GLU A 23 -0.89 -19.95 8.43
C GLU A 23 -1.58 -19.52 9.73
N ASN A 24 -0.83 -19.29 10.82
CA ASN A 24 -1.39 -19.08 12.15
C ASN A 24 -1.32 -17.62 12.65
N GLY A 25 -0.57 -16.74 11.96
CA GLY A 25 -0.39 -15.35 12.38
C GLY A 25 0.45 -15.20 13.65
N LEU A 26 0.67 -13.94 14.08
CA LEU A 26 1.56 -13.60 15.20
C LEU A 26 0.85 -13.73 16.56
N VAL A 27 1.49 -14.39 17.53
CA VAL A 27 1.06 -14.52 18.93
C VAL A 27 2.19 -13.98 19.83
N GLU A 28 1.98 -12.87 20.55
CA GLU A 28 3.04 -12.21 21.35
C GLU A 28 3.25 -12.85 22.75
N PRO A 29 4.43 -13.45 23.11
CA PRO A 29 5.72 -12.81 23.50
C PRO A 29 7.00 -13.45 22.85
N GLU A 30 8.18 -12.81 22.96
CA GLU A 30 9.39 -12.84 22.05
C GLU A 30 9.34 -11.81 20.91
N ASP A 31 8.15 -11.31 20.63
CA ASP A 31 7.78 -10.49 19.49
C ASP A 31 8.30 -9.06 19.45
N LEU A 32 8.79 -8.47 20.53
CA LEU A 32 9.18 -7.05 20.52
C LEU A 32 10.42 -6.74 19.66
N LYS A 33 11.39 -7.66 19.57
CA LYS A 33 12.60 -7.48 18.72
C LYS A 33 12.28 -7.74 17.25
N ASP A 34 11.48 -8.76 16.98
CA ASP A 34 11.04 -9.09 15.63
C ASP A 34 10.05 -8.06 15.08
N ASN A 35 9.15 -7.52 15.91
CA ASN A 35 8.23 -6.47 15.51
C ASN A 35 8.95 -5.16 15.19
N LYS A 36 10.04 -4.84 15.90
CA LYS A 36 10.92 -3.72 15.51
C LYS A 36 11.61 -3.96 14.17
N LYS A 37 12.10 -5.19 13.91
CA LYS A 37 12.70 -5.52 12.60
C LYS A 37 11.66 -5.49 11.47
N LYS A 38 10.47 -6.02 11.71
CA LYS A 38 9.33 -6.02 10.77
C LYS A 38 8.85 -4.59 10.50
N ASP A 39 8.77 -3.75 11.52
CA ASP A 39 8.42 -2.33 11.36
C ASP A 39 9.45 -1.59 10.50
N LYS A 40 10.75 -1.78 10.75
CA LYS A 40 11.80 -1.18 9.91
C LYS A 40 11.79 -1.70 8.48
N LYS A 41 11.53 -3.00 8.30
CA LYS A 41 11.39 -3.61 6.96
C LYS A 41 10.16 -3.06 6.22
N ALA A 42 9.03 -2.90 6.91
CA ALA A 42 7.82 -2.33 6.34
C ALA A 42 7.99 -0.84 5.99
N LEU A 43 8.66 -0.07 6.85
CA LEU A 43 8.98 1.34 6.59
C LEU A 43 9.88 1.48 5.36
N PHE A 44 10.90 0.62 5.24
CA PHE A 44 11.77 0.57 4.07
C PHE A 44 11.00 0.28 2.78
N PHE A 45 10.09 -0.71 2.79
CA PHE A 45 9.26 -1.00 1.63
C PHE A 45 8.34 0.16 1.25
N ILE A 46 7.77 0.85 2.23
CA ILE A 46 6.95 2.06 1.98
C ILE A 46 7.80 3.13 1.29
N PHE A 47 9.02 3.38 1.76
CA PHE A 47 9.93 4.37 1.16
C PHE A 47 10.37 4.01 -0.26
N GLN A 48 10.55 2.72 -0.57
CA GLN A 48 10.89 2.26 -1.91
C GLN A 48 9.71 2.29 -2.90
N ALA A 49 8.47 2.24 -2.39
CA ALA A 49 7.27 2.13 -3.21
C ALA A 49 6.66 3.48 -3.63
N VAL A 50 7.22 4.60 -3.15
CA VAL A 50 6.70 5.95 -3.41
C VAL A 50 7.68 6.76 -4.27
N ASP A 51 7.17 7.74 -5.00
CA ASP A 51 8.00 8.70 -5.73
C ASP A 51 8.69 9.71 -4.78
N GLU A 52 9.64 10.49 -5.32
CA GLU A 52 10.46 11.43 -4.55
C GLU A 52 9.63 12.49 -3.81
N ILE A 53 8.55 12.98 -4.41
CA ILE A 53 7.67 14.01 -3.83
C ILE A 53 6.92 13.45 -2.63
N ILE A 54 6.45 12.22 -2.74
CA ILE A 54 5.74 11.53 -1.66
C ILE A 54 6.71 11.04 -0.58
N PHE A 55 7.93 10.64 -0.96
CA PHE A 55 9.00 10.28 -0.05
C PHE A 55 9.35 11.43 0.91
N GLU A 56 9.55 12.65 0.39
CA GLU A 56 9.87 13.82 1.21
C GLU A 56 8.82 14.09 2.31
N ARG A 57 7.55 13.78 2.03
CA ARG A 57 6.44 13.95 2.98
C ARG A 57 6.42 12.93 4.11
N ILE A 58 6.99 11.74 3.88
CA ILE A 58 6.95 10.63 4.85
C ILE A 58 8.33 10.28 5.42
N PHE A 59 9.42 10.87 4.94
CA PHE A 59 10.79 10.49 5.33
C PHE A 59 11.03 10.65 6.83
N SER A 60 10.34 11.59 7.49
CA SER A 60 10.46 11.84 8.93
C SER A 60 9.72 10.80 9.79
N ALA A 61 8.94 9.89 9.19
CA ALA A 61 8.23 8.84 9.90
C ALA A 61 9.22 7.84 10.53
N LYS A 62 9.03 7.53 11.81
CA LYS A 62 9.90 6.61 12.55
C LYS A 62 9.37 5.18 12.55
N LEU A 63 8.07 5.03 12.33
CA LEU A 63 7.33 3.77 12.28
C LEU A 63 6.60 3.61 10.94
N ALA A 64 6.48 2.38 10.46
CA ALA A 64 5.76 2.09 9.22
C ALA A 64 4.30 2.56 9.27
N LYS A 65 3.68 2.44 10.45
CA LYS A 65 2.30 2.90 10.69
C LYS A 65 2.14 4.42 10.54
N GLU A 66 3.15 5.21 10.92
CA GLU A 66 3.13 6.67 10.78
C GLU A 66 3.21 7.07 9.30
N ALA A 67 4.12 6.44 8.56
CA ALA A 67 4.24 6.63 7.11
C ALA A 67 2.92 6.25 6.41
N TRP A 68 2.36 5.08 6.74
CA TRP A 68 1.10 4.59 6.18
C TRP A 68 -0.09 5.52 6.47
N ASN A 69 -0.21 6.02 7.71
CA ASN A 69 -1.26 6.95 8.10
C ASN A 69 -1.16 8.31 7.41
N THR A 70 0.04 8.70 6.94
CA THR A 70 0.25 9.92 6.16
C THR A 70 -0.11 9.70 4.68
N LEU A 71 0.19 8.52 4.14
CA LEU A 71 -0.16 8.12 2.77
C LEU A 71 -1.66 7.89 2.59
N TYR A 72 -2.30 7.18 3.52
CA TYR A 72 -3.69 6.74 3.42
C TYR A 72 -4.70 7.86 3.12
N PRO A 73 -4.73 8.99 3.85
CA PRO A 73 -5.63 10.09 3.54
C PRO A 73 -5.27 10.82 2.24
N THR A 74 -3.97 10.89 1.91
CA THR A 74 -3.47 11.52 0.68
C THR A 74 -4.01 10.80 -0.55
N TYR A 75 -3.90 9.47 -0.61
CA TYR A 75 -4.38 8.67 -1.75
C TYR A 75 -5.90 8.42 -1.74
N LYS A 76 -6.52 8.29 -0.57
CA LYS A 76 -7.99 8.20 -0.46
C LYS A 76 -8.69 9.51 -0.88
N GLY A 77 -8.03 10.65 -0.65
CA GLY A 77 -8.46 11.94 -1.18
C GLY A 77 -8.23 12.06 -2.68
N GLU A 78 -7.08 11.59 -3.16
CA GLU A 78 -6.71 11.66 -4.58
C GLU A 78 -7.67 10.90 -5.49
N ASP A 79 -8.17 9.72 -5.08
CA ASP A 79 -9.20 8.99 -5.82
C ASP A 79 -10.51 9.78 -5.93
N LYS A 80 -10.94 10.45 -4.85
CA LYS A 80 -12.11 11.32 -4.89
C LYS A 80 -11.89 12.52 -5.79
N THR A 81 -10.73 13.14 -5.77
CA THR A 81 -10.40 14.29 -6.62
C THR A 81 -10.33 13.90 -8.09
N LYS A 82 -9.78 12.72 -8.43
CA LYS A 82 -9.76 12.16 -9.79
C LYS A 82 -11.18 11.88 -10.28
N LEU A 83 -12.05 11.31 -9.44
CA LEU A 83 -13.45 11.06 -9.76
C LEU A 83 -14.24 12.35 -10.00
N VAL A 84 -14.07 13.37 -9.14
CA VAL A 84 -14.72 14.68 -9.33
C VAL A 84 -14.25 15.33 -10.63
N ARG A 85 -12.95 15.32 -10.92
CA ARG A 85 -12.41 15.84 -12.20
C ARG A 85 -12.99 15.10 -13.41
N LEU A 86 -13.08 13.77 -13.36
CA LEU A 86 -13.67 12.96 -14.44
C LEU A 86 -15.16 13.28 -14.64
N GLN A 87 -15.91 13.49 -13.56
CA GLN A 87 -17.31 13.90 -13.63
C GLN A 87 -17.46 15.31 -14.24
N THR A 88 -16.61 16.26 -13.84
CA THR A 88 -16.58 17.60 -14.45
C THR A 88 -16.27 17.52 -15.94
N LEU A 89 -15.25 16.75 -16.33
CA LEU A 89 -14.85 16.61 -17.74
C LEU A 89 -15.96 15.95 -18.58
N ARG A 90 -16.67 14.96 -18.02
CA ARG A 90 -17.82 14.32 -18.68
C ARG A 90 -18.98 15.29 -18.85
N TYR A 91 -19.27 16.11 -17.85
CA TYR A 91 -20.30 17.14 -17.93
C TYR A 91 -19.97 18.19 -18.99
N GLU A 92 -18.72 18.66 -19.04
CA GLU A 92 -18.25 19.58 -20.08
C GLU A 92 -18.38 18.97 -21.49
N PHE A 93 -18.01 17.70 -21.65
CA PHE A 93 -18.16 16.98 -22.93
C PHE A 93 -19.63 16.87 -23.37
N ASP A 94 -20.53 16.44 -22.48
CA ASP A 94 -21.96 16.31 -22.77
C ASP A 94 -22.60 17.68 -23.08
N TYR A 95 -22.17 18.73 -22.39
CA TYR A 95 -22.61 20.11 -22.61
C TYR A 95 -22.19 20.65 -23.99
N LEU A 96 -20.95 20.40 -24.41
CA LEU A 96 -20.47 20.78 -25.74
C LEU A 96 -21.25 20.06 -26.83
N ARG A 97 -21.49 18.75 -26.68
CA ARG A 97 -22.30 17.96 -27.62
C ARG A 97 -23.75 18.45 -27.73
N MET A 98 -24.33 18.94 -26.63
CA MET A 98 -25.68 19.53 -26.62
C MET A 98 -25.73 20.92 -27.25
N LYS A 99 -24.62 21.65 -27.32
CA LYS A 99 -24.53 22.98 -27.95
C LYS A 99 -24.21 22.94 -29.44
N ASP A 100 -23.63 21.84 -29.91
CA ASP A 100 -23.34 21.59 -31.32
C ASP A 100 -24.55 21.00 -32.09
N SER A 101 -25.73 20.94 -31.47
CA SER A 101 -27.03 20.57 -32.07
C SER A 101 -28.01 21.76 -32.01
#